data_AF-A0A6U4TH55-F1
#
_entry.id   AF-A0A6U4TH55-F1
#
_cell.length_a   1.000
_cell.length_b   1.000
_cell.length_c   1.000
_cell.angle_alpha   90.00
_cell.angle_beta   90.00
_cell.angle_gamma   90.00
#
_symmetry.space_group_name_H-M   'P 1'
#
loop_
_entity.id
_entity.type
_entity.pdbx_description
1 polymer ?
#
loop_
_entity_poly.entity_id
_entity_poly.type
_entity_poly.pdbx_seq_one_letter_code
_entity_poly.pdbx_strand_id
1 'polypeptide(L)'
;VTVSVLYWLDAMAEEEVKDFDRELYRCPISSPFSSDKPKLTKKLYSLIFKAVSNNKKRGVTKGIKDVTKAVRKGAKGVVVIGADVSPFDVVSHLPVLLEEKKVPYVYVPSRSDLGAATQCKRATTVVLLRPNEETMASYEKCVAAIEELNEATE
;
A
#
# COMPACT_ATOMS: atom_id res chain seq x y z
N VAL A 1 7.55 37.86 16.09
CA VAL A 1 7.60 36.45 16.55
C VAL A 1 6.27 35.73 16.36
N THR A 2 5.11 36.40 16.44
CA THR A 2 3.79 35.76 16.24
C THR A 2 3.40 35.55 14.77
N VAL A 3 3.80 36.45 13.86
CA VAL A 3 3.37 36.40 12.45
C VAL A 3 4.06 35.27 11.65
N SER A 4 5.34 34.96 11.91
CA SER A 4 6.03 33.84 11.25
C SER A 4 5.53 32.48 11.72
N VAL A 5 5.09 32.34 12.97
CA VAL A 5 4.53 31.08 13.49
C VAL A 5 3.12 30.87 12.94
N LEU A 6 2.32 31.94 12.78
CA LEU A 6 1.03 31.91 12.11
C LEU A 6 1.15 31.54 10.63
N TYR A 7 2.12 32.10 9.90
CA TYR A 7 2.41 31.71 8.51
C TYR A 7 2.87 30.26 8.36
N TRP A 8 3.49 29.69 9.40
CA TRP A 8 3.88 28.27 9.43
C TRP A 8 2.72 27.33 9.78
N LEU A 9 1.76 27.79 10.60
CA LEU A 9 0.57 27.02 10.95
C LEU A 9 -0.47 27.01 9.82
N ASP A 10 -0.61 28.12 9.09
CA ASP A 10 -1.46 28.18 7.89
C ASP A 10 -0.89 27.33 6.73
N ALA A 11 0.44 27.16 6.68
CA ALA A 11 1.11 26.27 5.71
C ALA A 11 0.97 24.76 6.04
N MET A 12 0.40 24.39 7.18
CA MET A 12 0.11 22.99 7.53
C MET A 12 -1.30 22.53 7.12
N ALA A 13 -2.12 23.41 6.55
CA ALA A 13 -3.53 23.16 6.26
C ALA A 13 -3.88 22.93 4.78
N GLU A 14 -2.89 22.72 3.91
CA GLU A 14 -3.15 22.17 2.58
C GLU A 14 -3.17 20.64 2.66
N GLU A 15 -4.32 20.10 3.08
CA GLU A 15 -4.67 18.73 2.76
C GLU A 15 -4.86 18.67 1.24
N GLU A 16 -3.78 18.42 0.50
CA GLU A 16 -3.88 18.17 -0.95
C GLU A 16 -4.94 17.09 -1.16
N VAL A 17 -6.07 17.50 -1.75
CA VAL A 17 -7.06 16.58 -2.30
C VAL A 17 -6.33 15.83 -3.41
N LYS A 18 -5.75 14.68 -3.06
CA LYS A 18 -5.11 13.83 -4.06
C LYS A 18 -6.20 13.35 -4.99
N ASP A 19 -6.21 13.88 -6.21
CA ASP A 19 -6.99 13.36 -7.32
C ASP A 19 -6.50 11.94 -7.63
N PHE A 20 -7.18 10.96 -7.04
CA PHE A 20 -6.93 9.54 -7.29
C PHE A 20 -7.41 9.09 -8.69
N ASP A 21 -8.05 9.98 -9.45
CA ASP A 21 -8.60 9.79 -10.80
C ASP A 21 -7.66 10.29 -11.92
N ARG A 22 -6.34 10.31 -11.69
CA ARG A 22 -5.40 10.44 -12.82
C ARG A 22 -5.47 9.15 -13.62
N GLU A 23 -5.78 9.22 -14.91
CA GLU A 23 -5.66 8.09 -15.85
C GLU A 23 -4.18 7.69 -15.96
N LEU A 24 -3.75 6.84 -15.03
CA LEU A 24 -2.46 6.21 -15.05
C LEU A 24 -2.56 4.93 -15.87
N TYR A 25 -1.45 4.58 -16.53
CA TYR A 25 -1.29 3.27 -17.12
C TYR A 25 -1.69 2.19 -16.11
N ARG A 26 -2.61 1.30 -16.49
CA ARG A 26 -3.08 0.21 -15.63
C ARG A 26 -2.56 -1.11 -16.16
N CYS A 27 -1.89 -1.87 -15.32
CA CYS A 27 -1.44 -3.23 -15.65
C CYS A 27 -2.65 -4.13 -15.93
N PRO A 28 -2.64 -4.94 -17.00
CA PRO A 28 -3.72 -5.89 -17.30
C PRO A 28 -3.99 -6.91 -16.19
N ILE A 29 -2.99 -7.20 -15.35
CA ILE A 29 -3.04 -8.19 -14.25
C ILE A 29 -3.58 -7.55 -12.95
N SER A 30 -4.03 -6.29 -12.97
CA SER A 30 -4.46 -5.55 -11.78
C SER A 30 -5.90 -5.87 -11.33
N SER A 31 -6.12 -7.14 -11.00
CA SER A 31 -7.29 -7.68 -10.31
C SER A 31 -6.80 -8.41 -9.05
N PRO A 32 -7.34 -8.16 -7.86
CA PRO A 32 -8.42 -7.24 -7.48
C PRO A 32 -7.91 -5.81 -7.23
N PHE A 33 -8.74 -4.82 -7.57
CA PHE A 33 -8.35 -3.41 -7.61
C PHE A 33 -9.01 -2.58 -6.52
N SER A 34 -8.24 -1.73 -5.86
CA SER A 34 -8.71 -1.01 -4.68
C SER A 34 -9.62 0.18 -5.00
N SER A 35 -9.69 0.64 -6.27
CA SER A 35 -10.51 1.80 -6.63
C SER A 35 -12.02 1.53 -6.49
N ASP A 36 -12.43 0.26 -6.51
CA ASP A 36 -13.83 -0.13 -6.31
C ASP A 36 -14.35 0.30 -4.92
N LYS A 37 -13.42 0.51 -3.97
CA LYS A 37 -13.68 1.08 -2.64
C LYS A 37 -12.68 2.22 -2.34
N PRO A 38 -12.94 3.48 -2.74
CA PRO A 38 -12.01 4.61 -2.51
C PRO A 38 -11.80 4.94 -1.03
N LYS A 39 -12.68 4.47 -0.14
CA LYS A 39 -12.51 4.57 1.32
C LYS A 39 -11.43 3.60 1.84
N LEU A 40 -11.19 2.50 1.13
CA LEU A 40 -10.22 1.46 1.48
C LEU A 40 -8.80 1.93 1.15
N THR A 41 -8.58 2.51 -0.03
CA THR A 41 -7.27 3.04 -0.47
C THR A 41 -6.69 4.03 0.55
N LYS A 42 -7.50 5.02 0.97
CA LYS A 42 -7.11 6.03 1.97
C LYS A 42 -6.72 5.38 3.31
N LYS A 43 -7.49 4.38 3.75
CA LYS A 43 -7.19 3.62 4.97
C LYS A 43 -5.86 2.87 4.84
N LEU A 44 -5.63 2.16 3.73
CA LEU A 44 -4.37 1.46 3.47
C LEU A 44 -3.17 2.40 3.53
N TYR A 45 -3.23 3.56 2.86
CA TYR A 45 -2.14 4.53 2.90
C TYR A 45 -1.87 5.05 4.32
N SER A 46 -2.92 5.41 5.06
CA SER A 46 -2.77 5.86 6.45
C SER A 46 -2.18 4.77 7.36
N LEU A 47 -2.52 3.50 7.12
CA LEU A 47 -1.98 2.37 7.87
C LEU A 47 -0.52 2.11 7.54
N ILE A 48 -0.17 2.15 6.27
CA ILE A 48 1.22 2.04 5.82
C ILE A 48 2.06 3.15 6.45
N PHE A 49 1.56 4.40 6.45
CA PHE A 49 2.25 5.53 7.04
C PHE A 49 2.48 5.37 8.54
N LYS A 50 1.45 4.97 9.30
CA LYS A 50 1.56 4.67 10.74
C LYS A 50 2.54 3.52 11.01
N ALA A 51 2.47 2.46 10.21
CA ALA A 51 3.35 1.29 10.35
C ALA A 51 4.82 1.64 10.07
N VAL A 52 5.09 2.58 9.16
CA VAL A 52 6.45 3.08 8.92
C VAL A 52 6.93 4.02 10.02
N SER A 53 6.07 4.93 10.49
CA SER A 53 6.43 5.91 11.53
C SER A 53 6.73 5.25 12.89
N ASN A 54 5.91 4.29 13.31
CA ASN A 54 6.04 3.65 14.62
C ASN A 54 7.18 2.62 14.66
N ASN A 55 7.54 2.04 13.50
CA ASN A 55 8.34 0.83 13.47
C ASN A 55 9.63 1.04 12.67
N LYS A 56 10.61 1.73 13.26
CA LYS A 56 11.86 2.17 12.61
C LYS A 56 12.68 1.07 11.90
N LYS A 57 12.41 -0.24 12.10
CA LYS A 57 13.17 -1.32 11.44
C LYS A 57 12.41 -2.59 11.00
N ARG A 58 11.18 -2.89 11.43
CA ARG A 58 10.59 -4.25 11.22
C ARG A 58 9.12 -4.37 10.80
N GLY A 59 8.32 -3.29 10.77
CA GLY A 59 6.88 -3.40 10.50
C GLY A 59 6.49 -3.55 9.02
N VAL A 60 7.30 -3.00 8.11
CA VAL A 60 6.97 -2.93 6.68
C VAL A 60 8.15 -3.40 5.84
N THR A 61 7.90 -4.32 4.91
CA THR A 61 8.90 -4.75 3.92
C THR A 61 8.55 -4.12 2.59
N LYS A 62 9.52 -3.48 1.93
CA LYS A 62 9.31 -2.70 0.71
C LYS A 62 10.16 -3.24 -0.42
N GLY A 63 9.61 -3.23 -1.64
CA GLY A 63 10.31 -3.66 -2.84
C GLY A 63 10.17 -5.15 -3.13
N ILE A 64 10.26 -5.47 -4.41
CA ILE A 64 9.91 -6.80 -4.95
C ILE A 64 10.85 -7.89 -4.42
N LYS A 65 12.16 -7.62 -4.38
CA LYS A 65 13.17 -8.57 -3.88
C LYS A 65 12.99 -8.91 -2.40
N ASP A 66 12.64 -7.92 -1.58
CA ASP A 66 12.50 -8.12 -0.15
C ASP A 66 11.14 -8.75 0.20
N VAL A 67 10.07 -8.36 -0.50
CA VAL A 67 8.73 -8.95 -0.34
C VAL A 67 8.74 -10.43 -0.74
N THR A 68 9.29 -10.78 -1.90
CA THR A 68 9.43 -12.19 -2.32
C THR A 68 10.25 -13.01 -1.33
N LYS A 69 11.34 -12.45 -0.79
CA LYS A 69 12.14 -13.12 0.25
C LYS A 69 11.37 -13.30 1.56
N ALA A 70 10.59 -12.30 1.98
CA ALA A 70 9.78 -12.37 3.18
C ALA A 70 8.65 -13.41 3.04
N VAL A 71 7.95 -13.40 1.92
CA VAL A 71 6.90 -14.38 1.57
C VAL A 71 7.51 -15.78 1.53
N ARG A 72 8.68 -15.98 0.89
CA ARG A 72 9.41 -17.26 0.90
C ARG A 72 9.73 -17.77 2.30
N LYS A 73 10.13 -16.88 3.22
CA LYS A 73 10.37 -17.20 4.64
C LYS A 73 9.10 -17.46 5.47
N GLY A 74 7.90 -17.33 4.88
CA GLY A 74 6.64 -17.53 5.57
C GLY A 74 6.17 -16.33 6.39
N ALA A 75 6.66 -15.12 6.08
CA ALA A 75 6.12 -13.91 6.68
C ALA A 75 4.66 -13.74 6.24
N LYS A 76 3.75 -13.68 7.22
CA LYS A 76 2.33 -13.38 7.00
C LYS A 76 2.11 -11.87 7.02
N GLY A 77 1.14 -11.41 6.23
CA GLY A 77 0.85 -9.98 6.07
C GLY A 77 -0.18 -9.74 4.97
N VAL A 78 -0.38 -8.47 4.62
CA VAL A 78 -1.11 -8.04 3.43
C VAL A 78 -0.11 -7.46 2.44
N VAL A 79 -0.22 -7.83 1.17
CA VAL A 79 0.62 -7.25 0.11
C VAL A 79 -0.15 -6.20 -0.67
N VAL A 80 0.45 -5.03 -0.81
CA VAL A 80 -0.10 -3.92 -1.58
C VAL A 80 0.80 -3.70 -2.80
N ILE A 81 0.20 -3.71 -3.98
CA ILE A 81 0.89 -3.66 -5.28
C ILE A 81 0.42 -2.41 -6.02
N GLY A 82 1.34 -1.65 -6.63
CA GLY A 82 0.95 -0.59 -7.57
C GLY A 82 0.41 -1.16 -8.87
N ALA A 83 -0.66 -0.59 -9.43
CA ALA A 83 -1.21 -0.98 -10.72
C ALA A 83 -0.54 -0.26 -11.91
N ASP A 84 0.21 0.81 -11.65
CA ASP A 84 0.91 1.65 -12.63
C ASP A 84 2.34 1.20 -12.94
N VAL A 85 2.61 -0.10 -12.75
CA VAL A 85 3.96 -0.64 -12.84
C VAL A 85 4.31 -0.96 -14.29
N SER A 86 5.29 -0.23 -14.82
CA SER A 86 5.92 -0.52 -16.10
C SER A 86 7.41 -0.81 -15.89
N PRO A 87 7.94 -1.96 -16.34
CA PRO A 87 7.27 -3.05 -17.07
C PRO A 87 6.52 -4.02 -16.15
N PHE A 88 5.49 -4.69 -16.67
CA PHE A 88 4.65 -5.63 -15.90
C PHE A 88 5.40 -6.92 -15.51
N ASP A 89 6.45 -7.27 -16.26
CA ASP A 89 7.28 -8.46 -16.02
C ASP A 89 7.88 -8.52 -14.61
N VAL A 90 8.07 -7.36 -13.98
CA VAL A 90 8.64 -7.30 -12.62
C VAL A 90 7.61 -7.70 -11.55
N VAL A 91 6.31 -7.65 -11.84
CA VAL A 91 5.23 -7.95 -10.88
C VAL A 91 4.51 -9.26 -11.19
N SER A 92 4.62 -9.78 -12.42
CA SER A 92 3.91 -10.98 -12.88
C SER A 92 4.10 -12.23 -11.99
N HIS A 93 5.24 -12.37 -11.32
CA HIS A 93 5.51 -13.50 -10.42
C HIS A 93 4.88 -13.35 -9.03
N LEU A 94 4.41 -12.17 -8.65
CA LEU A 94 3.91 -11.92 -7.29
C LEU A 94 2.54 -12.55 -7.02
N PRO A 95 1.51 -12.39 -7.87
CA PRO A 95 0.20 -12.98 -7.62
C PRO A 95 0.28 -14.49 -7.40
N VAL A 96 1.02 -15.19 -8.28
CA VAL A 96 1.24 -16.64 -8.19
C VAL A 96 1.87 -17.04 -6.84
N LEU A 97 2.91 -16.32 -6.40
CA LEU A 97 3.57 -16.58 -5.11
C LEU A 97 2.66 -16.30 -3.91
N LEU A 98 1.71 -15.38 -4.03
CA LEU A 98 0.81 -14.99 -2.95
C LEU A 98 -0.35 -15.98 -2.83
N GLU A 99 -0.85 -16.48 -3.94
CA GLU A 99 -1.86 -17.56 -4.00
C GLU A 99 -1.32 -18.86 -3.39
N GLU A 100 -0.11 -19.30 -3.77
CA GLU A 100 0.53 -20.49 -3.20
C GLU A 100 0.64 -20.43 -1.67
N LYS A 101 0.84 -19.22 -1.13
CA LYS A 101 1.00 -18.97 0.31
C LYS A 101 -0.27 -18.50 1.00
N LYS A 102 -1.37 -18.35 0.27
CA LYS A 102 -2.66 -17.82 0.75
C LYS A 102 -2.49 -16.49 1.49
N VAL A 103 -1.72 -15.58 0.90
CA VAL A 103 -1.47 -14.23 1.43
C VAL A 103 -2.38 -13.24 0.71
N PRO A 104 -3.25 -12.49 1.42
CA PRO A 104 -4.14 -11.53 0.79
C PRO A 104 -3.35 -10.38 0.15
N TYR A 105 -3.76 -9.98 -1.05
CA TYR A 105 -3.11 -8.91 -1.80
C TYR A 105 -4.12 -7.97 -2.46
N VAL A 106 -3.68 -6.75 -2.75
CA VAL A 106 -4.54 -5.72 -3.36
C VAL A 106 -3.74 -4.82 -4.28
N TYR A 107 -4.34 -4.46 -5.41
CA TYR A 107 -3.77 -3.48 -6.34
C TYR A 107 -4.27 -2.07 -6.04
N VAL A 108 -3.35 -1.10 -6.05
CA VAL A 108 -3.58 0.31 -5.76
C VAL A 108 -3.18 1.14 -6.99
N PRO A 109 -3.90 2.21 -7.34
CA PRO A 109 -3.70 2.93 -8.60
C PRO A 109 -2.27 3.47 -8.83
N SER A 110 -1.59 3.94 -7.77
CA SER A 110 -0.35 4.70 -7.88
C SER A 110 0.76 4.15 -6.99
N ARG A 111 1.89 3.75 -7.60
CA ARG A 111 3.13 3.39 -6.89
C ARG A 111 3.82 4.59 -6.27
N SER A 112 3.57 5.79 -6.80
CA SER A 112 4.13 7.04 -6.27
C SER A 112 3.52 7.37 -4.91
N ASP A 113 2.21 7.18 -4.76
CA ASP A 113 1.51 7.38 -3.49
C ASP A 113 1.89 6.32 -2.45
N LEU A 114 2.13 5.07 -2.87
CA LEU A 114 2.74 4.05 -2.00
C LEU A 114 4.15 4.44 -1.54
N GLY A 115 4.95 5.03 -2.43
CA GLY A 115 6.26 5.60 -2.10
C GLY A 115 6.17 6.70 -1.04
N ALA A 116 5.22 7.62 -1.20
CA ALA A 116 4.96 8.69 -0.24
C ALA A 116 4.50 8.14 1.12
N ALA A 117 3.55 7.19 1.13
CA ALA A 117 3.06 6.55 2.36
C ALA A 117 4.17 5.78 3.09
N THR A 118 5.15 5.23 2.37
CA THR A 118 6.29 4.52 2.96
C THR A 118 7.49 5.42 3.32
N GLN A 119 7.35 6.75 3.20
CA GLN A 119 8.43 7.73 3.42
C GLN A 119 9.70 7.42 2.61
N CYS A 120 9.53 6.89 1.39
CA CYS A 120 10.63 6.54 0.51
C CYS A 120 10.88 7.63 -0.53
N LYS A 121 12.14 8.02 -0.73
CA LYS A 121 12.54 8.95 -1.82
C LYS A 121 12.29 8.38 -3.22
N ARG A 122 12.25 7.05 -3.37
CA ARG A 122 11.91 6.37 -4.62
C ARG A 122 10.51 5.79 -4.51
N ALA A 123 9.76 5.86 -5.61
CA ALA A 123 8.45 5.21 -5.69
C ALA A 123 8.59 3.71 -5.41
N THR A 124 7.70 3.19 -4.58
CA THR A 124 7.75 1.79 -4.13
C THR A 124 6.70 1.00 -4.88
N THR A 125 7.14 0.01 -5.64
CA THR A 125 6.25 -0.84 -6.45
C THR A 125 5.35 -1.75 -5.60
N VAL A 126 5.90 -2.31 -4.53
CA VAL A 126 5.26 -3.34 -3.71
C VAL A 126 5.61 -3.15 -2.25
N VAL A 127 4.62 -3.31 -1.39
CA VAL A 127 4.74 -3.18 0.06
C VAL A 127 4.07 -4.38 0.73
N LEU A 128 4.80 -5.05 1.62
CA LEU A 128 4.25 -6.05 2.54
C LEU A 128 4.06 -5.39 3.91
N LEU A 129 2.80 -5.30 4.32
CA LEU A 129 2.39 -4.82 5.63
C LEU A 129 2.31 -6.02 6.58
N ARG A 130 3.11 -6.02 7.65
CA ARG A 130 3.03 -7.05 8.71
C ARG A 130 2.05 -6.58 9.79
N PRO A 131 1.27 -7.49 10.41
CA PRO A 131 0.49 -7.15 11.59
C PRO A 131 1.39 -6.64 12.71
N ASN A 132 1.02 -5.52 13.31
CA ASN A 132 1.59 -4.97 14.54
C ASN A 132 0.45 -4.80 15.55
N GLU A 133 0.74 -4.97 16.84
CA GLU A 133 -0.23 -4.93 17.94
C GLU A 133 -1.00 -3.59 17.99
N GLU A 134 -0.32 -2.46 17.81
CA GLU A 134 -0.93 -1.11 17.85
C GLU A 134 -1.90 -0.83 16.69
N THR A 135 -1.67 -1.43 15.53
CA THR A 135 -2.44 -1.17 14.29
C THR A 135 -3.36 -2.32 13.91
N MET A 136 -3.46 -3.34 14.75
CA MET A 136 -4.15 -4.60 14.47
C MET A 136 -5.63 -4.39 14.13
N ALA A 137 -6.34 -3.54 14.88
CA ALA A 137 -7.77 -3.28 14.67
C ALA A 137 -8.10 -2.63 13.31
N SER A 138 -7.16 -1.87 12.73
CA SER A 138 -7.34 -1.29 11.40
C SER A 138 -6.83 -2.23 10.31
N TYR A 139 -5.81 -3.02 10.61
CA TYR A 139 -5.29 -4.07 9.74
C TYR A 139 -6.37 -5.12 9.43
N GLU A 140 -7.08 -5.64 10.44
CA GLU A 140 -8.15 -6.63 10.26
C GLU A 140 -9.28 -6.14 9.36
N LYS A 141 -9.69 -4.87 9.52
CA LYS A 141 -10.70 -4.25 8.66
C LYS A 141 -10.26 -4.17 7.21
N CYS A 142 -8.96 -3.94 6.97
CA CYS A 142 -8.41 -3.93 5.62
C CYS A 142 -8.29 -5.34 5.05
N VAL A 143 -7.92 -6.34 5.86
CA VAL A 143 -7.86 -7.74 5.43
C VAL A 143 -9.24 -8.22 4.98
N ALA A 144 -10.26 -8.05 5.82
CA ALA A 144 -11.63 -8.46 5.48
C ALA A 144 -12.13 -7.79 4.18
N ALA A 145 -11.86 -6.50 4.02
CA ALA A 145 -12.28 -5.78 2.83
C ALA A 145 -11.48 -6.16 1.56
N ILE A 146 -10.29 -6.74 1.71
CA ILE A 146 -9.48 -7.29 0.59
C ILE A 146 -9.97 -8.70 0.24
N GLU A 147 -10.29 -9.51 1.24
CA GLU A 147 -10.87 -10.85 1.03
C GLU A 147 -12.20 -10.74 0.25
N GLU A 148 -13.07 -9.78 0.61
CA GLU A 148 -14.28 -9.45 -0.16
C GLU A 148 -14.00 -9.08 -1.63
N LEU A 149 -12.85 -8.46 -1.93
CA LEU A 149 -12.48 -8.09 -3.29
C LEU A 149 -11.92 -9.27 -4.08
N ASN A 150 -11.21 -10.18 -3.40
CA ASN A 150 -10.71 -11.41 -4.02
C ASN A 150 -11.86 -12.32 -4.45
N GLU A 151 -12.86 -12.49 -3.59
CA GLU A 151 -14.06 -13.32 -3.86
C GLU A 151 -14.91 -12.76 -5.01
N ALA A 152 -14.90 -11.45 -5.23
CA ALA A 152 -15.64 -10.81 -6.33
C ALA A 152 -14.98 -10.99 -7.70
N THR A 153 -13.75 -11.48 -7.74
CA THR A 153 -12.96 -11.68 -8.97
C THR A 153 -12.85 -13.15 -9.40
N GLU A 154 -13.39 -14.09 -8.62
CA GLU A 154 -13.56 -15.49 -9.01
C GLU A 154 -14.84 -15.74 -9.83
#